data_AF-A0A3E1D335-F1
#
_entry.id   AF-A0A3E1D335-F1
#
_cell.length_a   1.000
_cell.length_b   1.000
_cell.length_c   1.000
_cell.angle_alpha   90.00
_cell.angle_beta   90.00
_cell.angle_gamma   90.00
#
_symmetry.space_group_name_H-M   'P 1'
#
loop_
_entity.id
_entity.type
_entity.pdbx_description
1 polymer ?
#
loop_
_entity_poly.entity_id
_entity_poly.type
_entity_poly.pdbx_seq_one_letter_code
_entity_poly.pdbx_strand_id
1 'polypeptide(L)' 'MNTKQINIFIGHDLLGQWFALSPDIPWLAAEGESFAAAREALADIAPGLASMHGIEKPIEIVWHSIHSVLQNGR' A
#
# COMPACT_ATOMS: atom_id res chain seq x y z
N MET A 1 -2.16 4.09 -24.19
CA MET A 1 -1.10 3.33 -23.49
C MET A 1 -1.71 2.76 -22.23
N ASN A 2 -1.57 1.45 -21.97
CA ASN A 2 -2.03 0.85 -20.70
C ASN A 2 -0.95 1.08 -19.63
N THR A 3 -1.21 2.02 -18.70
CA THR A 3 -0.43 2.23 -17.49
C THR A 3 -0.65 1.04 -16.56
N LYS A 4 0.41 0.46 -16.00
CA LYS A 4 0.25 -0.62 -15.02
C LYS A 4 -0.08 0.01 -13.67
N GLN A 5 -1.24 -0.32 -13.12
CA GLN A 5 -1.65 0.11 -11.79
C GLN A 5 -1.22 -0.90 -10.74
N ILE A 6 -0.71 -0.42 -9.61
CA ILE A 6 -0.47 -1.22 -8.41
C ILE A 6 -1.41 -0.70 -7.33
N ASN A 7 -2.28 -1.57 -6.84
CA ASN A 7 -3.22 -1.22 -5.79
C ASN A 7 -2.55 -1.38 -4.43
N ILE A 8 -2.59 -0.33 -3.63
CA ILE A 8 -2.12 -0.31 -2.24
C ILE A 8 -3.33 -0.10 -1.33
N PHE A 9 -3.49 -0.98 -0.37
CA PHE A 9 -4.51 -0.90 0.65
C PHE A 9 -3.87 -0.46 1.96
N ILE A 10 -4.37 0.61 2.55
CA ILE A 10 -3.86 1.20 3.79
C ILE A 10 -4.98 1.25 4.83
N GLY A 11 -4.65 0.85 6.06
CA GLY A 11 -5.57 0.81 7.18
C GLY A 11 -4.82 0.78 8.50
N HIS A 12 -5.55 0.56 9.60
CA HIS A 12 -4.96 0.32 10.91
C HIS A 12 -5.63 -0.89 11.58
N ASP A 13 -4.88 -1.58 12.42
CA ASP A 13 -5.37 -2.72 13.17
C ASP A 13 -6.13 -2.32 14.44
N LEU A 14 -6.50 -3.31 15.24
CA LEU A 14 -7.17 -3.15 16.54
C LEU A 14 -6.31 -2.46 17.60
N LEU A 15 -4.99 -2.45 17.43
CA LEU A 15 -4.02 -1.84 18.32
C LEU A 15 -3.68 -0.39 17.89
N GLY A 16 -4.22 0.05 16.75
CA GLY A 16 -3.95 1.37 16.18
C GLY A 16 -2.68 1.43 15.33
N GLN A 17 -2.03 0.30 15.06
CA GLN A 17 -0.87 0.21 14.18
C GLN A 17 -1.34 0.37 12.73
N TRP A 18 -0.75 1.31 11.99
CA TRP A 18 -1.03 1.48 10.57
C TRP A 18 -0.24 0.48 9.74
N PHE A 19 -0.86 0.01 8.67
CA PHE A 19 -0.25 -0.89 7.70
C PHE A 19 -0.68 -0.50 6.28
N ALA A 20 0.19 -0.77 5.32
CA ALA A 20 -0.08 -0.63 3.90
C ALA A 20 0.42 -1.88 3.16
N LEU A 21 -0.35 -2.43 2.23
CA LEU A 21 -0.01 -3.65 1.50
C LEU A 21 -0.55 -3.64 0.07
N SER A 22 0.06 -4.44 -0.81
CA SER A 22 -0.48 -4.71 -2.15
C SER A 22 -0.89 -6.18 -2.29
N PRO A 23 -2.16 -6.49 -2.66
CA PRO A 23 -2.54 -7.86 -2.99
C PRO A 23 -1.87 -8.34 -4.29
N ASP A 24 -1.54 -7.41 -5.19
CA ASP A 24 -0.89 -7.71 -6.47
C ASP A 24 0.59 -8.09 -6.28
N ILE A 25 1.19 -7.67 -5.16
CA ILE A 25 2.62 -7.81 -4.86
C ILE A 25 2.79 -8.18 -3.38
N PRO A 26 2.77 -9.48 -3.04
CA PRO A 26 2.71 -9.93 -1.64
C PRO A 26 3.87 -9.50 -0.74
N TRP A 27 5.05 -9.20 -1.31
CA TRP A 27 6.21 -8.71 -0.57
C TRP A 27 6.19 -7.19 -0.37
N LEU A 28 5.29 -6.46 -1.03
CA LEU A 28 5.11 -5.02 -0.90
C LEU A 28 4.13 -4.73 0.24
N ALA A 29 4.67 -4.66 1.45
CA ALA A 29 3.95 -4.27 2.64
C ALA A 29 4.84 -3.40 3.54
N ALA A 30 4.21 -2.52 4.32
CA ALA A 30 4.88 -1.68 5.30
C ALA A 30 3.95 -1.38 6.48
N GLU A 31 4.54 -1.07 7.63
CA GLU A 31 3.84 -0.70 8.85
C GLU A 31 4.34 0.66 9.36
N GLY A 32 3.53 1.36 10.15
CA GLY A 32 3.92 2.62 10.76
C GLY A 32 3.00 3.02 11.92
N GLU A 33 3.51 3.88 12.80
CA GLU A 33 2.75 4.43 13.93
C GLU A 33 1.63 5.41 13.50
N SER A 34 1.62 5.81 12.24
CA SER A 34 0.63 6.70 11.64
C SER A 34 0.40 6.37 10.18
N PHE A 35 -0.69 6.89 9.61
CA PHE A 35 -0.96 6.84 8.18
C PHE A 35 0.24 7.34 7.35
N ALA A 36 0.83 8.47 7.77
CA ALA A 36 1.96 9.06 7.08
C ALA A 36 3.19 8.12 7.11
N ALA A 37 3.50 7.55 8.28
CA ALA A 37 4.63 6.65 8.44
C ALA A 37 4.49 5.37 7.60
N ALA A 38 3.31 4.73 7.62
CA ALA A 38 3.06 3.52 6.82
C ALA A 38 3.12 3.82 5.31
N ARG A 39 2.58 4.98 4.89
CA ARG A 39 2.62 5.44 3.50
C ARG A 39 4.05 5.72 3.03
N GLU A 40 4.84 6.43 3.84
CA GLU A 40 6.23 6.77 3.53
C GLU A 40 7.10 5.51 3.48
N ALA A 41 6.96 4.61 4.46
CA ALA A 41 7.69 3.34 4.46
C ALA A 41 7.38 2.50 3.21
N LEU A 42 6.12 2.44 2.76
CA LEU A 42 5.77 1.74 1.52
C LEU A 42 6.31 2.47 0.27
N ALA A 43 6.24 3.80 0.27
CA ALA A 43 6.79 4.62 -0.80
C ALA A 43 8.31 4.48 -0.94
N ASP A 44 9.04 4.20 0.13
CA ASP A 44 10.48 3.91 0.10
C ASP A 44 10.81 2.52 -0.47
N ILE A 45 9.89 1.57 -0.34
CA ILE A 45 10.00 0.24 -0.96
C ILE A 45 9.68 0.32 -2.47
N ALA A 46 8.78 1.23 -2.86
CA ALA A 46 8.28 1.37 -4.23
C ALA A 46 9.35 1.68 -5.30
N PRO A 47 10.45 2.42 -5.06
CA PRO A 47 11.59 2.53 -5.98
C PRO A 47 12.16 1.18 -6.42
N GLY A 48 12.05 0.15 -5.57
CA GLY A 48 12.37 -1.23 -5.91
C GLY A 48 11.46 -1.78 -7.02
N LEU A 49 10.19 -1.40 -7.07
CA LEU A 49 9.24 -1.80 -8.13
C LEU A 49 9.63 -1.22 -9.48
N ALA A 50 10.05 0.05 -9.49
CA ALA A 50 10.51 0.72 -10.70
C ALA A 50 11.75 0.05 -11.30
N SER A 51 12.66 -0.39 -10.43
CA SER A 51 13.91 -1.04 -10.83
C SER A 51 13.71 -2.51 -11.24
N MET A 52 12.83 -3.26 -10.56
CA MET A 52 12.62 -4.69 -10.84
C MET A 52 11.81 -4.97 -12.11
N HIS A 53 10.96 -4.04 -12.55
CA HIS A 53 10.14 -4.23 -13.74
C HIS A 53 10.76 -3.64 -15.03
N GLY A 54 12.00 -3.13 -14.98
CA GLY A 54 12.74 -2.66 -16.17
C GLY A 54 11.96 -1.62 -16.99
N ILE A 55 11.40 -0.62 -16.31
CA ILE A 55 10.16 -0.01 -16.74
C ILE A 55 10.31 0.95 -17.93
N GLU A 56 9.91 0.49 -19.11
CA GLU A 56 9.60 1.33 -20.29
C GLU A 56 8.24 2.05 -20.20
N LYS A 57 7.37 1.74 -19.21
CA LYS A 57 5.98 2.24 -19.13
C LYS A 57 5.60 2.76 -17.75
N PRO A 58 5.00 3.95 -17.60
CA PRO A 58 4.65 4.50 -16.29
C PRO A 58 3.85 3.50 -15.43
N ILE A 59 4.25 3.37 -14.16
CA ILE A 59 3.45 2.71 -13.11
C ILE A 59 2.68 3.79 -12.37
N GLU A 60 1.41 3.49 -12.10
CA GLU A 60 0.56 4.29 -11.25
C GLU A 60 0.30 3.55 -9.94
N ILE A 61 0.53 4.23 -8.82
CA ILE A 61 0.21 3.71 -7.48
C ILE A 61 -1.18 4.23 -7.10
N VAL A 62 -2.11 3.30 -6.87
CA VAL A 62 -3.50 3.62 -6.51
C VAL A 62 -3.72 3.26 -5.05
N TRP A 63 -4.09 4.26 -4.24
CA TRP A 63 -4.28 4.10 -2.80
C TRP A 63 -5.75 3.86 -2.46
N HIS A 64 -6.00 2.83 -1.67
CA HIS A 64 -7.31 2.42 -1.18
C HIS A 64 -7.32 2.44 0.34
N SER A 65 -8.28 3.13 0.94
CA SER A 65 -8.48 3.11 2.39
C SER A 65 -9.31 1.90 2.80
N ILE A 66 -8.76 1.06 3.66
CA ILE A 66 -9.54 0.05 4.37
C ILE A 66 -10.21 0.75 5.55
N HIS A 67 -11.52 0.98 5.46
CA HIS A 67 -12.29 1.27 6.66
C HIS A 67 -12.33 -0.03 7.46
N SER A 68 -11.65 -0.07 8.62
CA SER A 68 -11.77 -1.19 9.54
C SER A 68 -13.26 -1.36 9.88
N VAL A 69 -13.88 -2.41 9.36
CA VAL A 69 -15.28 -2.75 9.62
C VAL A 69 -15.35 -3.33 11.02
N LEU A 70 -15.38 -2.46 12.02
CA LEU A 70 -15.73 -2.81 13.40
C LEU A 70 -16.79 -1.84 13.91
N GLN A 71 -17.94 -1.82 13.25
CA GLN A 71 -19.16 -1.23 13.82
C GLN A 71 -20.44 -2.06 13.66
N ASN A 72 -20.42 -3.28 13.12
CA ASN A 72 -21.62 -4.11 13.00
C ASN A 72 -21.45 -5.52 13.60
N GLY A 73 -21.09 -5.55 14.89
CA GLY A 73 -21.21 -6.72 15.75
C GLY A 73 -22.11 -6.42 16.94
N ARG A 74 -23.32 -5.89 16.70
CA ARG A 74 -24.38 -5.75 17.70
C ARG A 74 -25.62 -6.49 17.23
#